data_AF-A0A2E8J5G9-F1
#
_entry.id   AF-A0A2E8J5G9-F1
#
_cell.length_a   1.000
_cell.length_b   1.000
_cell.length_c   1.000
_cell.angle_alpha   90.00
_cell.angle_beta   90.00
_cell.angle_gamma   90.00
#
_symmetry.space_group_name_H-M   'P 1'
#
loop_
_entity.id
_entity.type
_entity.pdbx_description
1 polymer ?
#
loop_
_entity_poly.entity_id
_entity_poly.type
_entity_poly.pdbx_seq_one_letter_code
_entity_poly.pdbx_strand_id
1 'polypeptide(L)'
;MIENIEQWLVSACSILKLRSLNRAFMPRFLYWEDFTAVTIYLTKIRCYNSQIGSDSPLLMNINSILTPERTFCGLDTRSKKVAIEKASILIAENMPHLRAVDIYNSLIAREKLGPTALGNGIALPHCRIEGCKDIVGALFTINTPIDYGALDDQLVDTMFVLLVPEEEVDEHLKTMAMLAKKFGSEEYRANLKSAQNNQILFDRACQMI
;
A
#
# COMPACT_ATOMS: atom_id res chain seq x y z
N MET A 1 -5.57 19.69 8.28
CA MET A 1 -4.93 18.35 8.17
C MET A 1 -5.88 17.16 8.30
N ILE A 2 -7.16 17.34 8.66
CA ILE A 2 -8.18 16.26 8.75
C ILE A 2 -9.09 16.21 7.48
N GLU A 3 -9.17 17.30 6.72
CA GLU A 3 -10.11 17.45 5.60
C GLU A 3 -9.78 16.58 4.36
N ASN A 4 -8.50 16.29 4.11
CA ASN A 4 -8.09 15.53 2.91
C ASN A 4 -8.41 14.03 2.98
N ILE A 5 -8.52 13.45 4.18
CA ILE A 5 -8.89 12.04 4.36
C ILE A 5 -10.41 11.86 4.16
N GLU A 6 -11.22 12.84 4.58
CA GLU A 6 -12.67 12.78 4.38
C GLU A 6 -13.06 12.92 2.91
N GLN A 7 -12.38 13.77 2.12
CA GLN A 7 -12.55 13.80 0.67
C GLN A 7 -12.14 12.47 0.00
N TRP A 8 -11.09 11.82 0.50
CA TRP A 8 -10.62 10.52 0.02
C TRP A 8 -11.65 9.40 0.27
N LEU A 9 -12.24 9.38 1.48
CA LEU A 9 -13.28 8.43 1.88
C LEU A 9 -14.63 8.69 1.19
N VAL A 10 -14.99 9.96 0.97
CA VAL A 10 -16.23 10.34 0.27
C VAL A 10 -16.16 9.97 -1.21
N SER A 11 -15.01 10.17 -1.88
CA SER A 11 -14.79 9.72 -3.27
C SER A 11 -14.82 8.19 -3.43
N ALA A 12 -14.27 7.45 -2.46
CA ALA A 12 -14.35 5.98 -2.46
C ALA A 12 -15.79 5.48 -2.20
N CYS A 13 -16.56 6.18 -1.36
CA CYS A 13 -17.95 5.88 -1.07
C CYS A 13 -18.93 6.27 -2.20
N SER A 14 -18.61 7.23 -3.07
CA SER A 14 -19.49 7.57 -4.21
C SER A 14 -19.38 6.59 -5.38
N ILE A 15 -18.29 5.82 -5.47
CA ILE A 15 -18.10 4.73 -6.45
C ILE A 15 -18.89 3.47 -6.03
N LEU A 16 -18.97 3.18 -4.73
CA LEU A 16 -19.81 2.12 -4.20
C LEU A 16 -21.19 2.71 -3.87
N LYS A 17 -22.20 2.53 -4.74
CA LYS A 17 -23.62 2.81 -4.43
C LYS A 17 -24.12 2.01 -3.21
N LEU A 18 -23.66 2.35 -2.01
CA LEU A 18 -24.14 1.82 -0.74
C LEU A 18 -25.29 2.71 -0.26
N ARG A 19 -26.37 2.72 -1.05
CA ARG A 19 -27.71 2.95 -0.52
C ARG A 19 -28.42 1.60 -0.57
N SER A 20 -28.65 1.07 0.63
CA SER A 20 -29.49 -0.08 0.98
C SER A 20 -29.15 -1.43 0.33
N LEU A 21 -28.50 -2.32 1.07
CA LEU A 21 -28.75 -3.76 0.94
C LEU A 21 -28.90 -4.38 2.33
N ASN A 22 -30.11 -4.91 2.57
CA ASN A 22 -30.56 -5.60 3.76
C ASN A 22 -29.73 -6.85 4.06
N ARG A 23 -29.54 -7.13 5.34
CA ARG A 23 -29.09 -8.43 5.89
C ARG A 23 -30.05 -9.53 5.44
N ALA A 24 -29.68 -10.34 4.47
CA ALA A 24 -30.04 -11.77 4.37
C ALA A 24 -29.61 -12.30 3.00
N PHE A 25 -28.40 -12.85 2.92
CA PHE A 25 -27.98 -14.01 2.10
C PHE A 25 -26.44 -14.01 2.07
N MET A 26 -25.79 -14.91 2.79
CA MET A 26 -24.35 -15.14 2.67
C MET A 26 -24.06 -16.65 2.68
N PRO A 27 -23.58 -17.22 1.56
CA PRO A 27 -22.83 -18.46 1.59
C PRO A 27 -21.34 -18.21 1.85
N ARG A 28 -20.66 -19.30 2.17
CA ARG A 28 -19.33 -19.44 2.77
C ARG A 28 -18.22 -19.26 1.70
N PHE A 29 -17.16 -18.52 2.08
CA PHE A 29 -15.83 -18.30 1.42
C PHE A 29 -15.67 -17.27 0.28
N LEU A 30 -14.58 -16.51 0.42
CA LEU A 30 -13.84 -15.66 -0.54
C LEU A 30 -14.39 -14.26 -0.90
N TYR A 31 -13.53 -13.25 -0.73
CA TYR A 31 -13.62 -11.83 -1.13
C TYR A 31 -14.53 -10.90 -0.31
N TRP A 32 -14.04 -10.42 0.84
CA TRP A 32 -14.66 -9.30 1.58
C TRP A 32 -13.67 -8.35 2.26
N GLU A 33 -12.44 -8.20 1.77
CA GLU A 33 -11.48 -7.24 2.34
C GLU A 33 -10.87 -6.44 1.21
N ASP A 34 -11.17 -5.15 1.05
CA ASP A 34 -10.26 -4.27 0.28
C ASP A 34 -10.56 -2.76 0.36
N PHE A 35 -11.81 -2.29 0.58
CA PHE A 35 -12.08 -0.84 0.71
C PHE A 35 -13.00 -0.47 1.87
N THR A 36 -14.12 -1.17 2.03
CA THR A 36 -14.95 -1.06 3.24
C THR A 36 -14.16 -1.44 4.48
N ALA A 37 -13.29 -2.44 4.41
CA ALA A 37 -12.45 -2.85 5.53
C ALA A 37 -11.47 -1.74 5.95
N VAL A 38 -10.75 -1.07 5.04
CA VAL A 38 -9.83 0.02 5.39
C VAL A 38 -10.59 1.24 5.91
N THR A 39 -11.73 1.62 5.31
CA THR A 39 -12.58 2.70 5.83
C THR A 39 -13.17 2.37 7.19
N ILE A 40 -13.69 1.15 7.38
CA ILE A 40 -14.20 0.64 8.67
C ILE A 40 -13.07 0.51 9.68
N TYR A 41 -11.86 0.13 9.27
CA TYR A 41 -10.68 -0.02 10.12
C TYR A 41 -10.12 1.34 10.52
N LEU A 42 -10.07 2.32 9.62
CA LEU A 42 -9.72 3.71 9.93
C LEU A 42 -10.79 4.35 10.83
N THR A 43 -12.07 4.02 10.64
CA THR A 43 -13.16 4.42 11.54
C THR A 43 -13.03 3.74 12.92
N LYS A 44 -12.68 2.45 12.96
CA LYS A 44 -12.37 1.71 14.19
C LYS A 44 -11.10 2.23 14.87
N ILE A 45 -10.06 2.61 14.14
CA ILE A 45 -8.86 3.27 14.66
C ILE A 45 -9.24 4.63 15.25
N ARG A 46 -10.12 5.40 14.60
CA ARG A 46 -10.65 6.67 15.14
C ARG A 46 -11.41 6.43 16.45
N CYS A 47 -12.22 5.38 16.55
CA CYS A 47 -12.87 4.97 17.80
C CYS A 47 -11.89 4.42 18.86
N TYR A 48 -10.89 3.64 18.46
CA TYR A 48 -9.89 3.03 19.35
C TYR A 48 -8.92 4.07 19.92
N ASN A 49 -8.45 5.01 19.10
CA ASN A 49 -7.60 6.13 19.52
C ASN A 49 -8.35 7.15 20.39
N SER A 50 -9.68 7.17 20.38
CA SER A 50 -10.47 7.98 21.33
C SER A 50 -10.56 7.37 22.73
N GLN A 51 -10.08 6.13 22.93
CA GLN A 51 -10.23 5.36 24.16
C GLN A 51 -8.91 5.00 24.87
N ILE A 52 -7.75 5.40 24.35
CA ILE A 52 -6.44 5.06 24.93
C ILE A 52 -5.65 6.32 25.26
N GLY A 53 -5.32 6.47 26.55
CA GLY A 53 -4.30 7.41 27.03
C GLY A 53 -2.89 6.93 26.65
N SER A 54 -2.10 7.88 26.15
CA SER A 54 -0.63 7.99 25.89
C SER A 54 0.33 6.81 25.77
N ASP A 55 -0.03 5.53 25.94
CA ASP A 55 0.93 4.42 25.90
C ASP A 55 0.55 3.46 24.75
N SER A 56 1.17 3.63 23.58
CA SER A 56 0.86 2.90 22.33
C SER A 56 1.83 1.72 22.09
N PRO A 57 1.38 0.46 22.15
CA PRO A 57 2.21 -0.71 21.87
C PRO A 57 2.21 -1.12 20.38
N LEU A 58 1.78 -0.26 19.46
CA LEU A 58 1.56 -0.62 18.04
C LEU A 58 2.28 0.31 17.05
N LEU A 59 3.56 0.59 17.28
CA LEU A 59 4.38 1.24 16.27
C LEU A 59 5.07 0.19 15.39
N MET A 60 4.30 -0.48 14.52
CA MET A 60 4.91 -1.15 13.36
C MET A 60 5.71 -0.09 12.59
N ASN A 61 7.01 -0.32 12.46
CA ASN A 61 7.91 0.58 11.76
C ASN A 61 8.17 0.00 10.37
N ILE A 62 8.32 0.85 9.36
CA ILE A 62 8.63 0.43 7.99
C ILE A 62 9.90 -0.45 7.93
N ASN A 63 10.82 -0.25 8.88
CA ASN A 63 12.06 -1.02 9.05
C ASN A 63 11.82 -2.51 9.29
N SER A 64 10.63 -2.91 9.77
CA SER A 64 10.32 -4.33 9.99
C SER A 64 9.91 -5.06 8.70
N ILE A 65 9.54 -4.32 7.64
CA ILE A 65 9.05 -4.91 6.39
C ILE A 65 9.93 -4.57 5.17
N LEU A 66 10.68 -3.46 5.23
CA LEU A 66 11.51 -2.95 4.14
C LEU A 66 13.00 -3.19 4.43
N THR A 67 13.77 -3.54 3.39
CA THR A 67 15.24 -3.63 3.46
C THR A 67 15.89 -2.77 2.36
N PRO A 68 17.19 -2.44 2.49
CA PRO A 68 17.91 -1.69 1.45
C PRO A 68 17.85 -2.37 0.07
N GLU A 69 17.92 -3.70 0.02
CA GLU A 69 17.93 -4.48 -1.22
C GLU A 69 16.58 -4.46 -1.95
N ARG A 70 15.49 -4.22 -1.21
CA ARG A 70 14.14 -4.04 -1.75
C ARG A 70 13.76 -2.57 -1.90
N THR A 71 14.75 -1.69 -1.93
CA THR A 71 14.56 -0.24 -2.13
C THR A 71 15.30 0.21 -3.38
N PHE A 72 14.56 0.75 -4.35
CA PHE A 72 15.11 1.13 -5.66
C PHE A 72 14.75 2.57 -6.03
N CYS A 73 15.77 3.38 -6.25
CA CYS A 73 15.63 4.77 -6.64
C CYS A 73 15.68 4.90 -8.17
N GLY A 74 14.66 5.54 -8.75
CA GLY A 74 14.65 5.88 -10.16
C GLY A 74 14.40 4.71 -11.10
N LEU A 75 13.37 3.92 -10.80
CA LEU A 75 12.87 2.88 -11.68
C LEU A 75 12.43 3.47 -13.03
N ASP A 76 13.06 3.03 -14.10
CA ASP A 76 12.62 3.37 -15.46
C ASP A 76 11.40 2.53 -15.84
N THR A 77 10.25 3.15 -16.02
CA THR A 77 9.02 2.46 -16.45
C THR A 77 8.13 3.43 -17.21
N ARG A 78 7.26 2.87 -18.06
CA ARG A 78 6.37 3.64 -18.96
C ARG A 78 4.89 3.34 -18.74
N SER A 79 4.56 2.35 -17.91
CA SER A 79 3.19 1.99 -17.62
C SER A 79 3.07 1.27 -16.28
N LYS A 80 1.85 1.29 -15.72
CA LYS A 80 1.47 0.52 -14.54
C LYS A 80 1.92 -0.94 -14.61
N LYS A 81 1.61 -1.62 -15.72
CA LYS A 81 1.91 -3.05 -15.92
C LYS A 81 3.42 -3.32 -15.86
N VAL A 82 4.20 -2.49 -16.54
CA VAL A 82 5.67 -2.61 -16.57
C VAL A 82 6.28 -2.27 -15.20
N ALA A 83 5.70 -1.32 -14.46
CA ALA A 83 6.14 -1.00 -13.10
C ALA A 83 5.96 -2.20 -12.15
N ILE A 84 4.78 -2.83 -12.18
CA ILE A 84 4.49 -4.03 -11.37
C ILE A 84 5.41 -5.19 -11.77
N GLU A 85 5.63 -5.41 -13.07
CA GLU A 85 6.53 -6.45 -13.58
C GLU A 85 7.96 -6.27 -13.06
N LYS A 86 8.53 -5.06 -13.21
CA LYS A 86 9.87 -4.75 -12.72
C LYS A 86 9.98 -4.88 -11.20
N ALA A 87 9.00 -4.40 -10.46
CA ALA A 87 8.96 -4.55 -9.00
C ALA A 87 8.95 -6.03 -8.60
N SER A 88 8.17 -6.86 -9.31
CA SER A 88 8.08 -8.30 -9.05
C SER A 88 9.41 -9.02 -9.25
N ILE A 89 10.17 -8.63 -10.28
CA ILE A 89 11.52 -9.15 -10.54
C ILE A 89 12.48 -8.75 -9.40
N LEU A 90 12.55 -7.46 -9.07
CA LEU A 90 13.46 -6.93 -8.04
C LEU A 90 13.16 -7.50 -6.63
N ILE A 91 11.88 -7.76 -6.32
CA ILE A 91 11.50 -8.42 -5.06
C ILE A 91 11.99 -9.87 -5.06
N ALA A 92 11.76 -10.61 -6.15
CA ALA A 92 12.13 -12.03 -6.25
C ALA A 92 13.65 -12.26 -6.19
N GLU A 93 14.47 -11.32 -6.69
CA GLU A 93 15.94 -11.37 -6.57
C GLU A 93 16.41 -11.49 -5.12
N ASN A 94 15.64 -10.94 -4.17
CA ASN A 94 15.93 -10.95 -2.74
C ASN A 94 15.08 -11.97 -1.96
N MET A 95 14.24 -12.73 -2.65
CA MET A 95 13.31 -13.71 -2.08
C MET A 95 13.29 -14.98 -2.95
N PRO A 96 14.33 -15.82 -2.88
CA PRO A 96 14.50 -16.95 -3.81
C PRO A 96 13.40 -18.02 -3.74
N HIS A 97 12.56 -17.99 -2.72
CA HIS A 97 11.40 -18.86 -2.56
C HIS A 97 10.14 -18.35 -3.26
N LEU A 98 10.13 -17.10 -3.74
CA LEU A 98 9.03 -16.50 -4.49
C LEU A 98 9.45 -16.26 -5.93
N ARG A 99 8.62 -16.68 -6.89
CA ARG A 99 8.88 -16.43 -8.30
C ARG A 99 8.30 -15.07 -8.71
N ALA A 100 9.06 -14.29 -9.48
CA ALA A 100 8.61 -12.99 -9.99
C ALA A 100 7.27 -13.07 -10.73
N VAL A 101 7.03 -14.15 -11.49
CA VAL A 101 5.78 -14.36 -12.23
C VAL A 101 4.57 -14.50 -11.30
N ASP A 102 4.73 -15.12 -10.14
CA ASP A 102 3.64 -15.31 -9.18
C ASP A 102 3.31 -13.99 -8.48
N ILE A 103 4.35 -13.25 -8.06
CA ILE A 103 4.21 -11.90 -7.50
C ILE A 103 3.47 -10.99 -8.49
N TYR A 104 3.92 -10.96 -9.74
CA TYR A 104 3.32 -10.15 -10.79
C TYR A 104 1.85 -10.51 -11.02
N ASN A 105 1.53 -11.81 -11.15
CA ASN A 105 0.17 -12.26 -11.40
C ASN A 105 -0.77 -11.91 -10.24
N SER A 106 -0.34 -12.09 -9.00
CA SER A 106 -1.12 -11.75 -7.81
C SER A 106 -1.36 -10.24 -7.68
N LEU A 107 -0.33 -9.42 -7.91
CA LEU A 107 -0.47 -7.96 -7.92
C LEU A 107 -1.41 -7.48 -9.02
N ILE A 108 -1.28 -8.00 -10.24
CA ILE A 108 -2.17 -7.64 -11.36
C ILE A 108 -3.61 -8.11 -11.11
N ALA A 109 -3.80 -9.29 -10.53
CA ALA A 109 -5.11 -9.77 -10.16
C ALA A 109 -5.80 -8.82 -9.17
N ARG A 110 -5.05 -8.33 -8.17
CA ARG A 110 -5.56 -7.35 -7.19
C ARG A 110 -5.82 -5.98 -7.82
N GLU A 111 -4.94 -5.50 -8.66
CA GLU A 111 -5.07 -4.20 -9.34
C GLU A 111 -6.31 -4.12 -10.24
N LYS A 112 -6.74 -5.26 -10.82
CA LYS A 112 -7.97 -5.35 -11.63
C LYS A 112 -9.26 -5.15 -10.83
N LEU A 113 -9.24 -5.38 -9.51
CA LEU A 113 -10.40 -5.14 -8.66
C LEU A 113 -10.63 -3.63 -8.43
N GLY A 114 -9.58 -2.84 -8.56
CA GLY A 114 -9.59 -1.40 -8.45
C GLY A 114 -8.17 -0.84 -8.29
N PRO A 115 -7.90 0.38 -8.77
CA PRO A 115 -6.59 0.99 -8.65
C PRO A 115 -6.09 1.02 -7.21
N THR A 116 -4.81 0.72 -7.00
CA THR A 116 -4.18 0.86 -5.67
C THR A 116 -3.39 2.16 -5.53
N ALA A 117 -3.66 3.14 -6.39
CA ALA A 117 -3.13 4.48 -6.26
C ALA A 117 -3.77 5.18 -5.06
N LEU A 118 -2.94 5.75 -4.19
CA LEU A 118 -3.38 6.51 -3.01
C LEU A 118 -3.64 8.00 -3.33
N GLY A 119 -3.29 8.44 -4.54
CA GLY A 119 -3.20 9.86 -4.89
C GLY A 119 -1.91 10.50 -4.40
N ASN A 120 -1.73 11.78 -4.69
CA ASN A 120 -0.52 12.57 -4.39
C ASN A 120 0.79 11.92 -4.86
N GLY A 121 0.75 11.26 -6.02
CA GLY A 121 1.91 10.60 -6.62
C GLY A 121 2.28 9.24 -6.03
N ILE A 122 1.47 8.67 -5.12
CA ILE A 122 1.76 7.39 -4.45
C ILE A 122 0.87 6.25 -4.97
N ALA A 123 1.46 5.07 -5.18
CA ALA A 123 0.74 3.80 -5.28
C ALA A 123 1.16 2.83 -4.17
N LEU A 124 0.20 2.03 -3.70
CA LEU A 124 0.42 0.94 -2.74
C LEU A 124 -0.06 -0.42 -3.30
N PRO A 125 0.57 -0.97 -4.35
CA PRO A 125 0.19 -2.29 -4.87
C PRO A 125 0.43 -3.36 -3.80
N HIS A 126 -0.56 -4.20 -3.57
CA HIS A 126 -0.48 -5.21 -2.52
C HIS A 126 -1.15 -6.50 -2.97
N CYS A 127 -0.73 -7.62 -2.42
CA CYS A 127 -1.42 -8.89 -2.63
C CYS A 127 -1.07 -9.89 -1.53
N ARG A 128 -1.98 -10.85 -1.33
CA ARG A 128 -1.63 -12.10 -0.67
C ARG A 128 -0.82 -12.96 -1.63
N ILE A 129 0.20 -13.65 -1.13
CA ILE A 129 1.03 -14.54 -1.95
C ILE A 129 1.40 -15.81 -1.19
N GLU A 130 1.19 -16.95 -1.84
CA GLU A 130 1.59 -18.26 -1.34
C GLU A 130 3.11 -18.33 -1.17
N GLY A 131 3.56 -19.00 -0.10
CA GLY A 131 4.99 -19.17 0.20
C GLY A 131 5.65 -17.98 0.89
N CYS A 132 4.96 -16.84 1.05
CA CYS A 132 5.44 -15.72 1.85
C CYS A 132 5.13 -15.96 3.33
N LYS A 133 6.17 -15.90 4.16
CA LYS A 133 6.08 -16.20 5.61
C LYS A 133 5.79 -14.98 6.48
N ASP A 134 6.30 -13.83 6.06
CA ASP A 134 6.21 -12.56 6.78
C ASP A 134 5.66 -11.49 5.84
N ILE A 135 5.20 -10.36 6.40
CA ILE A 135 4.84 -9.20 5.59
C ILE A 135 6.10 -8.59 4.97
N VAL A 136 6.10 -8.42 3.65
CA VAL A 136 7.25 -7.89 2.91
C VAL A 136 6.90 -6.59 2.20
N GLY A 137 7.69 -5.56 2.46
CA GLY A 137 7.66 -4.29 1.76
C GLY A 137 8.78 -4.17 0.72
N ALA A 138 8.49 -3.43 -0.35
CA ALA A 138 9.48 -2.96 -1.31
C ALA A 138 9.12 -1.54 -1.79
N LEU A 139 10.11 -0.68 -1.93
CA LEU A 139 9.92 0.75 -2.23
C LEU A 139 10.64 1.13 -3.52
N PHE A 140 9.91 1.83 -4.39
CA PHE A 140 10.40 2.27 -5.68
C PHE A 140 10.06 3.75 -5.89
N THR A 141 11.04 4.57 -6.27
CA THR A 141 10.73 5.85 -6.95
C THR A 141 10.81 5.63 -8.46
N ILE A 142 10.04 6.39 -9.22
CA ILE A 142 9.88 6.25 -10.68
C ILE A 142 10.37 7.54 -11.34
N ASN A 143 11.31 7.42 -12.29
CA ASN A 143 11.94 8.59 -12.92
C ASN A 143 10.95 9.42 -13.76
N THR A 144 10.10 8.74 -14.52
CA THR A 144 9.05 9.38 -15.33
C THR A 144 7.71 8.97 -14.74
N PRO A 145 7.00 9.86 -14.04
CA PRO A 145 5.73 9.53 -13.40
C PRO A 145 4.76 8.89 -14.39
N ILE A 146 4.07 7.85 -13.95
CA ILE A 146 3.19 7.03 -14.80
C ILE A 146 1.73 7.17 -14.43
N ASP A 147 0.86 7.00 -15.41
CA ASP A 147 -0.57 6.85 -15.15
C ASP A 147 -0.80 5.53 -14.40
N TYR A 148 -1.28 5.65 -13.18
CA TYR A 148 -1.64 4.55 -12.30
C TYR A 148 -3.14 4.52 -11.99
N GLY A 149 -3.98 5.29 -12.69
CA GLY A 149 -5.41 5.36 -12.43
C GLY A 149 -5.75 5.90 -11.04
N ALA A 150 -5.03 6.93 -10.59
CA ALA A 150 -5.32 7.62 -9.33
C ALA A 150 -6.62 8.41 -9.43
N LEU A 151 -7.40 8.47 -8.35
CA LEU A 151 -8.69 9.19 -8.32
C LEU A 151 -8.54 10.71 -8.39
N ASP A 152 -7.35 11.23 -8.08
CA ASP A 152 -7.01 12.64 -8.15
C ASP A 152 -6.36 13.02 -9.50
N ASP A 153 -6.38 12.11 -10.48
CA ASP A 153 -5.77 12.24 -11.80
C ASP A 153 -4.25 12.55 -11.79
N GLN A 154 -3.58 12.39 -10.63
CA GLN A 154 -2.14 12.58 -10.54
C GLN A 154 -1.37 11.35 -11.01
N LEU A 155 -0.26 11.59 -11.71
CA LEU A 155 0.68 10.54 -12.08
C LEU A 155 1.44 10.04 -10.84
N VAL A 156 1.73 8.75 -10.80
CA VAL A 156 2.47 8.12 -9.71
C VAL A 156 3.97 8.18 -9.98
N ASP A 157 4.71 8.70 -9.00
CA ASP A 157 6.17 8.77 -9.00
C ASP A 157 6.81 7.93 -7.90
N THR A 158 6.02 7.39 -6.98
CA THR A 158 6.49 6.55 -5.88
C THR A 158 5.54 5.38 -5.68
N MET A 159 6.09 4.18 -5.58
CA MET A 159 5.34 2.93 -5.45
C MET A 159 5.89 2.13 -4.28
N PHE A 160 5.01 1.74 -3.36
CA PHE A 160 5.35 0.82 -2.28
C PHE A 160 4.59 -0.48 -2.48
N VAL A 161 5.29 -1.58 -2.73
CA VAL A 161 4.68 -2.90 -2.89
C VAL A 161 4.61 -3.61 -1.54
N LEU A 162 3.47 -4.21 -1.22
CA LEU A 162 3.27 -4.98 0.02
C LEU A 162 2.82 -6.42 -0.30
N LEU A 163 3.67 -7.39 0.01
CA LEU A 163 3.33 -8.81 -0.06
C LEU A 163 2.94 -9.30 1.34
N VAL A 164 1.86 -10.06 1.42
CA VAL A 164 1.29 -10.52 2.69
C VAL A 164 1.12 -12.03 2.65
N PRO A 165 1.41 -12.76 3.75
CA PRO A 165 1.07 -14.17 3.88
C PRO A 165 -0.44 -14.43 3.71
N GLU A 166 -0.81 -15.63 3.26
CA GLU A 166 -2.23 -15.97 3.09
C GLU A 166 -3.00 -15.98 4.42
N GLU A 167 -2.35 -16.39 5.50
CA GLU A 167 -2.97 -16.60 6.82
C GLU A 167 -3.05 -15.32 7.69
N GLU A 168 -2.36 -14.24 7.32
CA GLU A 168 -2.25 -13.01 8.11
C GLU A 168 -3.33 -11.99 7.75
N VAL A 169 -4.29 -11.73 8.66
CA VAL A 169 -5.39 -10.75 8.43
C VAL A 169 -5.20 -9.48 9.25
N ASP A 170 -4.92 -9.59 10.55
CA ASP A 170 -4.92 -8.42 11.44
C ASP A 170 -3.66 -7.56 11.32
N GLU A 171 -2.49 -8.18 11.14
CA GLU A 171 -1.22 -7.47 10.97
C GLU A 171 -1.13 -6.74 9.62
N HIS A 172 -1.76 -7.30 8.59
CA HIS A 172 -1.89 -6.70 7.28
C HIS A 172 -2.60 -5.33 7.35
N LEU A 173 -3.78 -5.27 7.97
CA LEU A 173 -4.55 -4.03 8.06
C LEU A 173 -3.83 -2.96 8.88
N LYS A 174 -3.12 -3.35 9.95
CA LYS A 174 -2.27 -2.43 10.72
C LYS A 174 -1.15 -1.85 9.87
N THR A 175 -0.50 -2.70 9.08
CA THR A 175 0.60 -2.28 8.19
C THR A 175 0.11 -1.32 7.12
N MET A 176 -1.01 -1.63 6.45
CA MET A 176 -1.60 -0.74 5.46
C MET A 176 -2.01 0.61 6.06
N ALA A 177 -2.63 0.61 7.25
CA ALA A 177 -3.02 1.85 7.93
C ALA A 177 -1.80 2.71 8.30
N MET A 178 -0.72 2.10 8.76
CA MET A 178 0.55 2.78 9.05
C MET A 178 1.14 3.40 7.78
N LEU A 179 1.20 2.64 6.68
CA LEU A 179 1.71 3.12 5.39
C LEU A 179 0.86 4.28 4.85
N ALA A 180 -0.47 4.13 4.86
CA ALA A 180 -1.39 5.19 4.42
C ALA A 180 -1.21 6.48 5.25
N LYS A 181 -1.03 6.37 6.57
CA LYS A 181 -0.75 7.53 7.44
C LYS A 181 0.57 8.21 7.07
N LYS A 182 1.66 7.44 6.88
CA LYS A 182 2.97 7.99 6.48
C LYS A 182 2.88 8.67 5.11
N PHE A 183 2.32 7.99 4.12
CA PHE A 183 2.16 8.54 2.77
C PHE A 183 1.17 9.72 2.69
N GLY A 184 0.29 9.89 3.69
CA GLY A 184 -0.54 11.08 3.82
C GLY A 184 0.24 12.37 4.11
N SER A 185 1.44 12.28 4.71
CA SER A 185 2.30 13.44 5.00
C SER A 185 3.00 13.95 3.73
N GLU A 186 2.78 15.22 3.39
CA GLU A 186 3.46 15.88 2.27
C GLU A 186 4.97 15.93 2.47
N GLU A 187 5.43 16.24 3.69
CA GLU A 187 6.85 16.25 4.05
C GLU A 187 7.50 14.89 3.81
N TYR A 188 6.83 13.81 4.22
CA TYR A 188 7.33 12.46 4.01
C TYR A 188 7.45 12.12 2.52
N ARG A 189 6.42 12.43 1.72
CA ARG A 189 6.45 12.21 0.26
C ARG A 189 7.56 13.02 -0.41
N ALA A 190 7.71 14.30 -0.06
CA ALA A 190 8.77 15.15 -0.59
C ALA A 190 10.18 14.65 -0.23
N ASN A 191 10.34 14.12 0.98
CA ASN A 191 11.59 13.48 1.41
C ASN A 191 11.89 12.22 0.59
N LEU A 192 10.93 11.32 0.38
CA LEU A 192 11.16 10.15 -0.48
C LEU A 192 11.55 10.55 -1.91
N LYS A 193 10.81 11.50 -2.50
CA LYS A 193 10.99 11.94 -3.89
C LYS A 193 12.35 12.59 -4.16
N SER A 194 12.95 13.24 -3.17
CA SER A 194 14.25 13.91 -3.36
C SER A 194 15.44 12.96 -3.21
N ALA A 195 15.23 11.66 -2.96
CA ALA A 195 16.30 10.69 -2.82
C ALA A 195 17.05 10.52 -4.15
N GLN A 196 18.38 10.39 -4.08
CA GLN A 196 19.23 10.34 -5.27
C GLN A 196 19.81 8.95 -5.55
N ASN A 197 19.64 8.00 -4.62
CA ASN A 197 20.08 6.62 -4.74
C ASN A 197 19.29 5.71 -3.78
N ASN A 198 19.45 4.40 -3.95
CA ASN A 198 18.74 3.37 -3.18
C ASN A 198 18.95 3.50 -1.67
N GLN A 199 20.19 3.78 -1.23
CA GLN A 199 20.50 3.89 0.19
C GLN A 199 19.82 5.11 0.83
N ILE A 200 19.91 6.28 0.18
CA ILE A 200 19.25 7.51 0.66
C ILE A 200 17.73 7.32 0.68
N LEU A 201 17.16 6.64 -0.32
CA LEU A 201 15.73 6.35 -0.36
C LEU A 201 15.32 5.46 0.82
N PHE A 202 16.09 4.41 1.10
CA PHE A 202 15.87 3.53 2.24
C PHE A 202 15.96 4.29 3.57
N ASP A 203 17.04 5.05 3.77
CA ASP A 203 17.26 5.80 5.01
C ASP A 203 16.10 6.76 5.29
N ARG A 204 15.61 7.47 4.25
CA ARG A 204 14.47 8.39 4.36
C ARG A 204 13.14 7.68 4.60
N ALA A 205 12.95 6.52 3.97
CA ALA A 205 11.76 5.72 4.24
C ALA A 205 11.68 5.35 5.73
N CYS A 206 12.82 4.95 6.30
CA CYS A 206 13.01 4.49 7.67
C CYS A 206 12.98 5.58 8.76
N GLN A 207 12.98 6.87 8.37
CA GLN A 207 12.91 7.97 9.33
C GLN A 207 11.56 8.03 10.06
N MET A 208 11.62 8.37 11.36
CA MET A 208 10.43 8.68 12.14
C MET A 208 9.91 10.05 11.71
N ILE A 209 8.59 10.15 11.55
CA ILE A 209 7.86 11.41 11.31
C ILE A 209 7.33 11.85 12.66
#